data_AF-A0A2P8DDB4-F1
#
_entry.id   AF-A0A2P8DDB4-F1
#
_cell.length_a   1.000
_cell.length_b   1.000
_cell.length_c   1.000
_cell.angle_alpha   90.00
_cell.angle_beta   90.00
_cell.angle_gamma   90.00
#
_symmetry.space_group_name_H-M   'P 1'
#
loop_
_entity.id
_entity.type
_entity.pdbx_description
1 polymer ?
#
loop_
_entity_poly.entity_id
_entity_poly.type
_entity_poly.pdbx_seq_one_letter_code
_entity_poly.pdbx_strand_id
1 'polypeptide(L)'
;MWFLLFINYSYFRCRLLYPMKKIMYLLCCLAAGAAHAQSNYQPSTVVTTGSDTLRGWIDYKEWDQNPVSFKFADNPEGRNPRVYTVKEVAAFTIKDKDYFERAVVSKSMDKTEPLEELSLGADRSTVQDTLWLRLEYTGRRLRLYGYQDRLKTRYYMREKESPVYTELAYRRYYTDGASGARKLVTDYHYREQLMTIAGKIRGLNTATLSEMLYTTEYSEKSLGRVIAFINGNEKPVRASRAKSKWEYYAGLALTGSRASYSGTHELANNASSRLSCLPGVSAGVDFLANPYVKKVLVRLDLSLSMAQADISKPMGIDGNGYIKHRFDQYNIALSPMFIYNLYNKEQLKLNLGAGLSFNYAIYSNNVYEQKYNLGGPGGSYNYKESVKMEPAWLGIPVRAGLILRRHIDIYVQYHVITSTVASFADHSIGIQSFRVGVNYLLP
;
A
#
# COMPACT_ATOMS: atom_id res chain seq x y z
N MET A 1 -3.27 73.18 -8.51
CA MET A 1 -2.53 73.27 -9.79
C MET A 1 -1.33 72.34 -9.66
N TRP A 2 -1.51 71.05 -9.99
CA TRP A 2 -0.90 70.41 -11.18
C TRP A 2 0.64 70.38 -11.08
N PHE A 3 1.40 69.29 -11.19
CA PHE A 3 1.19 67.92 -11.71
C PHE A 3 2.53 67.15 -11.55
N LEU A 4 2.48 65.82 -11.28
CA LEU A 4 3.36 64.75 -11.82
C LEU A 4 4.89 64.78 -11.59
N LEU A 5 5.67 63.72 -11.33
CA LEU A 5 5.61 62.30 -11.67
C LEU A 5 6.64 61.56 -10.78
N PHE A 6 6.21 60.59 -9.96
CA PHE A 6 7.06 59.47 -9.54
C PHE A 6 6.19 58.22 -9.46
N ILE A 7 6.11 57.53 -10.60
CA ILE A 7 5.64 56.16 -10.72
C ILE A 7 6.87 55.32 -11.09
N ASN A 8 7.21 54.33 -10.27
CA ASN A 8 7.47 52.94 -10.70
C ASN A 8 7.86 52.08 -9.49
N TYR A 9 6.93 51.22 -9.07
CA TYR A 9 6.88 49.79 -9.41
C TYR A 9 7.83 48.92 -8.56
N SER A 10 7.36 48.55 -7.38
CA SER A 10 7.94 47.47 -6.57
C SER A 10 6.86 46.78 -5.73
N TYR A 11 5.78 46.34 -6.37
CA TYR A 11 4.79 45.46 -5.72
C TYR A 11 4.20 44.46 -6.72
N PHE A 12 4.99 43.47 -7.12
CA PHE A 12 4.44 42.20 -7.61
C PHE A 12 5.30 41.03 -7.08
N ARG A 13 5.33 40.89 -5.75
CA ARG A 13 5.66 39.59 -5.14
C ARG A 13 4.55 38.61 -5.51
N CYS A 14 4.88 37.64 -6.34
CA CYS A 14 3.99 36.56 -6.78
C CYS A 14 3.35 35.87 -5.56
N ARG A 15 2.05 36.13 -5.34
CA ARG A 15 1.26 35.84 -4.14
C ARG A 15 0.81 34.37 -4.02
N LEU A 16 1.46 33.45 -4.73
CA LEU A 16 1.03 32.04 -4.85
C LEU A 16 1.77 31.06 -3.91
N LEU A 17 2.91 31.41 -3.33
CA LEU A 17 3.62 30.56 -2.36
C LEU A 17 3.04 30.62 -0.93
N TYR A 18 2.39 31.72 -0.56
CA TYR A 18 1.75 31.91 0.75
C TYR A 18 0.48 31.06 0.98
N PRO A 19 -0.42 30.86 -0.01
CA PRO A 19 -1.57 29.96 0.17
C PRO A 19 -1.17 28.48 0.22
N MET A 20 -0.02 28.07 -0.34
CA MET A 20 0.40 26.66 -0.38
C MET A 20 0.77 26.09 0.98
N LYS A 21 1.46 26.87 1.83
CA LYS A 21 1.71 26.47 3.24
C LYS A 21 0.39 26.33 3.99
N LYS A 22 -0.56 27.26 3.80
CA LYS A 22 -1.88 27.22 4.44
C LYS A 22 -2.73 26.03 4.00
N ILE A 23 -2.69 25.66 2.72
CA ILE A 23 -3.35 24.45 2.18
C ILE A 23 -2.75 23.18 2.79
N MET A 24 -1.42 23.13 2.92
CA MET A 24 -0.74 22.00 3.56
C MET A 24 -1.08 21.89 5.05
N TYR A 25 -1.10 23.01 5.79
CA TYR A 25 -1.55 23.03 7.18
C TYR A 25 -3.03 22.62 7.32
N LEU A 26 -3.90 23.08 6.42
CA LEU A 26 -5.32 22.68 6.40
C LEU A 26 -5.48 21.18 6.15
N LEU A 27 -4.72 20.62 5.20
CA LEU A 27 -4.69 19.17 4.93
C LEU A 27 -4.15 18.38 6.13
N CYS A 28 -3.12 18.86 6.83
CA CYS A 28 -2.61 18.25 8.06
C CYS A 28 -3.62 18.31 9.21
N CYS A 29 -4.36 19.41 9.38
CA CYS A 29 -5.41 19.53 10.40
C CYS A 29 -6.60 18.60 10.11
N LEU A 30 -7.03 18.49 8.85
CA LEU A 30 -8.06 17.54 8.42
C LEU A 30 -7.59 16.08 8.59
N ALA A 31 -6.31 15.80 8.37
CA ALA A 31 -5.70 14.49 8.60
C ALA A 31 -5.68 14.09 10.08
N ALA A 32 -5.35 15.02 10.98
CA ALA A 32 -5.31 14.77 12.42
C ALA A 32 -6.69 14.42 13.00
N GLY A 33 -7.75 15.09 12.53
CA GLY A 33 -9.13 14.77 12.93
C GLY A 33 -9.61 13.38 12.46
N ALA A 34 -9.06 12.87 11.35
CA ALA A 34 -9.43 11.56 10.79
C ALA A 34 -8.65 10.38 11.41
N ALA A 35 -7.56 10.65 12.13
CA ALA A 35 -6.67 9.62 12.69
C ALA A 35 -7.22 8.96 13.98
N HIS A 36 -8.13 9.63 14.69
CA HIS A 36 -8.75 9.07 15.88
C HIS A 36 -9.96 8.18 15.53
N ALA A 37 -9.84 6.88 15.84
CA ALA A 37 -10.94 5.91 15.93
C ALA A 37 -11.65 5.49 14.61
N GLN A 38 -10.89 5.07 13.58
CA GLN A 38 -11.50 4.39 12.45
C GLN A 38 -11.85 2.94 12.78
N SER A 39 -13.07 2.74 13.26
CA SER A 39 -13.73 1.45 13.26
C SER A 39 -14.10 1.02 11.84
N ASN A 40 -13.91 -0.25 11.53
CA ASN A 40 -14.18 -0.86 10.25
C ASN A 40 -15.46 -1.70 10.30
N TYR A 41 -16.59 -1.03 10.50
CA TYR A 41 -17.91 -1.68 10.55
C TYR A 41 -18.30 -2.23 9.17
N GLN A 42 -18.40 -3.56 9.09
CA GLN A 42 -18.70 -4.30 7.87
C GLN A 42 -20.04 -5.03 8.02
N PRO A 43 -20.91 -5.05 6.99
CA PRO A 43 -22.17 -5.78 7.03
C PRO A 43 -21.94 -7.23 7.43
N SER A 44 -22.76 -7.72 8.35
CA SER A 44 -22.53 -8.98 9.03
C SER A 44 -23.82 -9.59 9.58
N THR A 45 -23.75 -10.90 9.82
CA THR A 45 -24.80 -11.68 10.47
C THR A 45 -24.20 -12.39 11.67
N VAL A 46 -24.88 -12.35 12.81
CA VAL A 46 -24.47 -13.00 14.07
C VAL A 46 -25.56 -13.98 14.48
N VAL A 47 -25.19 -15.22 14.75
CA VAL A 47 -26.08 -16.26 15.31
C VAL A 47 -25.73 -16.44 16.78
N THR A 48 -26.67 -16.13 17.67
CA THR A 48 -26.46 -16.24 19.12
C THR A 48 -26.48 -17.71 19.55
N THR A 49 -25.99 -18.01 20.76
CA THR A 49 -26.12 -19.34 21.36
C THR A 49 -27.58 -19.74 21.65
N GLY A 50 -28.50 -18.78 21.69
CA GLY A 50 -29.95 -19.00 21.74
C GLY A 50 -30.60 -19.30 20.39
N SER A 51 -29.81 -19.38 19.31
CA SER A 51 -30.27 -19.57 17.92
C SER A 51 -30.96 -18.35 17.28
N ASP A 52 -30.88 -17.17 17.89
CA ASP A 52 -31.34 -15.94 17.27
C ASP A 52 -30.35 -15.44 16.22
N THR A 53 -30.85 -14.87 15.13
CA THR A 53 -30.03 -14.29 14.07
C THR A 53 -30.15 -12.78 14.07
N LEU A 54 -29.04 -12.09 14.35
CA LEU A 54 -28.92 -10.64 14.33
C LEU A 54 -28.24 -10.20 13.03
N ARG A 55 -28.78 -9.17 12.38
CA ARG A 55 -28.17 -8.54 11.20
C ARG A 55 -27.68 -7.16 11.59
N GLY A 56 -26.42 -6.86 11.28
CA GLY A 56 -25.84 -5.57 11.63
C GLY A 56 -24.42 -5.44 11.09
N TRP A 57 -23.56 -4.74 11.84
CA TRP A 57 -22.20 -4.45 11.41
C TRP A 57 -21.20 -4.86 12.49
N ILE A 58 -20.15 -5.56 12.07
CA ILE A 58 -19.02 -5.92 12.95
C ILE A 58 -17.85 -5.00 12.66
N ASP A 59 -17.22 -4.45 13.70
CA ASP A 59 -15.91 -3.79 13.61
C ASP A 59 -14.84 -4.82 13.25
N TYR A 60 -14.69 -5.05 11.94
CA TYR A 60 -13.91 -6.12 11.39
C TYR A 60 -12.44 -5.73 11.36
N LYS A 61 -11.63 -6.37 12.20
CA LYS A 61 -10.20 -6.06 12.34
C LYS A 61 -9.28 -6.93 11.50
N GLU A 62 -9.84 -7.75 10.61
CA GLU A 62 -9.05 -8.68 9.77
C GLU A 62 -8.08 -9.47 10.60
N TRP A 63 -8.64 -10.21 11.56
CA TRP A 63 -7.84 -10.73 12.64
C TRP A 63 -6.85 -11.77 12.13
N ASP A 64 -5.56 -11.49 12.29
CA ASP A 64 -4.48 -12.48 12.10
C ASP A 64 -4.61 -13.62 13.10
N GLN A 65 -5.12 -13.32 14.30
CA GLN A 65 -5.47 -14.29 15.33
C GLN A 65 -6.98 -14.40 15.44
N ASN A 66 -7.54 -15.58 15.61
CA ASN A 66 -8.99 -15.72 15.75
C ASN A 66 -9.51 -14.83 16.90
N PRO A 67 -10.59 -14.08 16.69
CA PRO A 67 -11.08 -13.15 17.70
C PRO A 67 -11.54 -13.90 18.95
N VAL A 68 -11.31 -13.29 20.12
CA VAL A 68 -11.94 -13.71 21.38
C VAL A 68 -13.19 -12.90 21.69
N SER A 69 -13.30 -11.72 21.07
CA SER A 69 -14.46 -10.85 21.10
C SER A 69 -14.48 -9.95 19.87
N PHE A 70 -15.66 -9.40 19.56
CA PHE A 70 -15.82 -8.39 18.51
C PHE A 70 -16.88 -7.36 18.90
N LYS A 71 -16.82 -6.19 18.30
CA LYS A 71 -17.83 -5.13 18.45
C LYS A 71 -18.87 -5.26 17.33
N PHE A 72 -20.13 -5.23 17.71
CA PHE A 72 -21.29 -5.28 16.83
C PHE A 72 -22.14 -4.02 17.02
N ALA A 73 -22.65 -3.46 15.93
CA ALA A 73 -23.54 -2.30 15.94
C ALA A 73 -24.72 -2.52 14.99
N ASP A 74 -25.84 -1.87 15.28
CA ASP A 74 -27.04 -1.87 14.43
C ASP A 74 -26.98 -0.80 13.32
N ASN A 75 -25.82 -0.15 13.15
CA ASN A 75 -25.60 0.90 12.16
C ASN A 75 -24.17 0.86 11.61
N PRO A 76 -23.96 1.31 10.35
CA PRO A 76 -22.65 1.33 9.71
C PRO A 76 -21.66 2.35 10.31
N GLU A 77 -22.15 3.34 11.06
CA GLU A 77 -21.30 4.31 11.76
C GLU A 77 -20.69 3.74 13.04
N GLY A 78 -21.20 2.63 13.55
CA GLY A 78 -20.68 2.02 14.77
C GLY A 78 -21.10 2.70 16.07
N ARG A 79 -22.22 3.43 16.07
CA ARG A 79 -22.74 4.09 17.27
C ARG A 79 -23.19 3.06 18.29
N ASN A 80 -22.78 3.24 19.55
CA ASN A 80 -23.12 2.40 20.71
C ASN A 80 -22.90 0.88 20.47
N PRO A 81 -21.68 0.45 20.15
CA PRO A 81 -21.45 -0.94 19.80
C PRO A 81 -21.52 -1.85 21.02
N ARG A 82 -22.16 -3.01 20.85
CA ARG A 82 -22.16 -4.11 21.83
C ARG A 82 -20.95 -5.01 21.59
N VAL A 83 -20.30 -5.45 22.67
CA VAL A 83 -19.22 -6.44 22.59
C VAL A 83 -19.82 -7.83 22.73
N TYR A 84 -19.50 -8.72 21.80
CA TYR A 84 -19.86 -10.14 21.85
C TYR A 84 -18.63 -10.99 22.12
N THR A 85 -18.84 -12.07 22.88
CA THR A 85 -17.81 -13.08 23.20
C THR A 85 -18.25 -14.48 22.78
N VAL A 86 -17.33 -15.44 22.78
CA VAL A 86 -17.61 -16.86 22.42
C VAL A 86 -18.70 -17.51 23.28
N LYS A 87 -19.04 -16.92 24.43
CA LYS A 87 -20.13 -17.38 25.30
C LYS A 87 -21.52 -17.05 24.73
N GLU A 88 -21.64 -15.99 23.95
CA GLU A 88 -22.92 -15.44 23.49
C GLU A 88 -23.22 -15.76 22.02
N VAL A 89 -22.20 -16.06 21.21
CA VAL A 89 -22.34 -16.22 19.75
C VAL A 89 -21.90 -17.60 19.31
N ALA A 90 -22.83 -18.30 18.65
CA ALA A 90 -22.62 -19.59 18.02
C ALA A 90 -21.90 -19.47 16.67
N ALA A 91 -22.19 -18.45 15.87
CA ALA A 91 -21.49 -18.20 14.62
C ALA A 91 -21.62 -16.74 14.20
N PHE A 92 -20.71 -16.25 13.37
CA PHE A 92 -20.88 -14.96 12.72
C PHE A 92 -20.25 -14.95 11.32
N THR A 93 -20.81 -14.12 10.46
CA THR A 93 -20.37 -13.96 9.07
C THR A 93 -20.12 -12.49 8.80
N ILE A 94 -18.96 -12.19 8.22
CA ILE A 94 -18.68 -10.90 7.62
C ILE A 94 -19.03 -11.05 6.14
N LYS A 95 -19.99 -10.25 5.66
CA LYS A 95 -20.54 -10.37 4.31
C LYS A 95 -19.41 -10.34 3.29
N ASP A 96 -19.41 -11.34 2.39
CA ASP A 96 -18.41 -11.52 1.34
C ASP A 96 -16.96 -11.47 1.86
N LYS A 97 -16.72 -11.97 3.08
CA LYS A 97 -15.38 -12.12 3.68
C LYS A 97 -15.28 -13.45 4.42
N ASP A 98 -15.39 -13.44 5.74
CA ASP A 98 -15.09 -14.56 6.61
C ASP A 98 -16.35 -15.12 7.30
N TYR A 99 -16.31 -16.41 7.60
CA TYR A 99 -17.28 -17.09 8.43
C TYR A 99 -16.57 -17.73 9.62
N PHE A 100 -17.13 -17.52 10.81
CA PHE A 100 -16.63 -18.06 12.07
C PHE A 100 -17.70 -18.86 12.77
N GLU A 101 -17.34 -20.01 13.34
CA GLU A 101 -18.25 -20.89 14.08
C GLU A 101 -17.64 -21.28 15.42
N ARG A 102 -18.48 -21.27 16.46
CA ARG A 102 -18.13 -21.68 17.80
C ARG A 102 -17.91 -23.20 17.83
N ALA A 103 -16.77 -23.61 18.34
CA ALA A 103 -16.39 -25.00 18.49
C ALA A 103 -15.82 -25.26 19.88
N VAL A 104 -16.13 -26.42 20.44
CA VAL A 104 -15.42 -26.98 21.59
C VAL A 104 -14.35 -27.91 21.02
N VAL A 105 -13.09 -27.63 21.26
CA VAL A 105 -11.97 -28.35 20.67
C VAL A 105 -10.91 -28.71 21.69
N SER A 106 -10.17 -29.80 21.40
CA SER A 106 -8.88 -30.04 22.02
C SER A 106 -7.81 -29.26 21.26
N LYS A 107 -7.17 -28.30 21.93
CA LYS A 107 -6.17 -27.39 21.36
C LYS A 107 -4.78 -27.84 21.79
N SER A 108 -3.93 -28.21 20.82
CA SER A 108 -2.53 -28.55 21.09
C SER A 108 -1.72 -27.35 21.59
N MET A 109 -0.76 -27.59 22.49
CA MET A 109 0.04 -26.54 23.13
C MET A 109 1.52 -26.53 22.72
N ASP A 110 1.93 -27.43 21.83
CA ASP A 110 3.28 -27.44 21.27
C ASP A 110 3.55 -26.23 20.38
N LYS A 111 4.82 -25.82 20.30
CA LYS A 111 5.29 -24.78 19.37
C LYS A 111 5.73 -25.41 18.07
N THR A 112 5.48 -24.71 16.97
CA THR A 112 5.96 -25.10 15.63
C THR A 112 6.98 -24.12 15.07
N GLU A 113 7.01 -22.90 15.60
CA GLU A 113 7.95 -21.80 15.29
C GLU A 113 8.03 -20.86 16.51
N PRO A 114 9.07 -20.03 16.64
CA PRO A 114 10.32 -20.09 15.87
C PRO A 114 11.17 -21.32 16.27
N LEU A 115 12.14 -21.71 15.44
CA LEU A 115 12.97 -22.92 15.62
C LEU A 115 13.65 -22.99 17.00
N GLU A 116 14.07 -21.84 17.52
CA GLU A 116 14.78 -21.72 18.79
C GLU A 116 13.90 -22.06 20.01
N GLU A 117 12.58 -21.99 19.84
CA GLU A 117 11.60 -22.23 20.91
C GLU A 117 11.00 -23.64 20.89
N LEU A 118 11.45 -24.52 19.98
CA LEU A 118 10.96 -25.89 19.89
C LEU A 118 11.41 -26.75 21.09
N SER A 119 10.53 -27.65 21.53
CA SER A 119 10.79 -28.55 22.66
C SER A 119 11.83 -29.63 22.31
N LEU A 120 12.48 -30.17 23.35
CA LEU A 120 13.20 -31.44 23.26
C LEU A 120 12.20 -32.58 23.48
N GLY A 121 11.98 -33.39 22.45
CA GLY A 121 10.92 -34.41 22.41
C GLY A 121 9.56 -33.85 22.00
N ALA A 122 8.65 -34.76 21.65
CA ALA A 122 7.30 -34.42 21.21
C ALA A 122 6.43 -33.95 22.39
N ASP A 123 6.05 -32.67 22.38
CA ASP A 123 5.00 -32.16 23.26
C ASP A 123 3.62 -32.59 22.73
N ARG A 124 2.89 -33.34 23.55
CA ARG A 124 1.53 -33.83 23.25
C ARG A 124 0.47 -33.22 24.17
N SER A 125 0.83 -32.18 24.91
CA SER A 125 -0.11 -31.48 25.79
C SER A 125 -1.21 -30.82 24.97
N THR A 126 -2.44 -30.95 25.48
CA THR A 126 -3.64 -30.38 24.88
C THR A 126 -4.52 -29.76 25.96
N VAL A 127 -5.26 -28.72 25.59
CA VAL A 127 -6.21 -28.02 26.46
C VAL A 127 -7.57 -28.01 25.79
N GLN A 128 -8.62 -28.40 26.52
CA GLN A 128 -9.99 -28.24 26.07
C GLN A 128 -10.39 -26.76 26.14
N ASP A 129 -10.89 -26.22 25.03
CA ASP A 129 -11.24 -24.81 24.93
C ASP A 129 -12.48 -24.61 24.04
N THR A 130 -13.18 -23.49 24.24
CA THR A 130 -14.31 -23.08 23.40
C THR A 130 -13.93 -21.80 22.65
N LEU A 131 -13.87 -21.89 21.33
CA LEU A 131 -13.30 -20.86 20.47
C LEU A 131 -14.09 -20.69 19.18
N TRP A 132 -13.88 -19.58 18.47
CA TRP A 132 -14.40 -19.41 17.12
C TRP A 132 -13.37 -19.89 16.09
N LEU A 133 -13.74 -20.89 15.32
CA LEU A 133 -12.99 -21.41 14.19
C LEU A 133 -13.37 -20.68 12.91
N ARG A 134 -12.39 -20.26 12.12
CA ARG A 134 -12.61 -19.66 10.80
C ARG A 134 -12.84 -20.77 9.77
N LEU A 135 -13.87 -20.68 8.96
CA LEU A 135 -14.16 -21.67 7.91
C LEU A 135 -13.28 -21.42 6.67
N GLU A 136 -12.37 -22.34 6.38
CA GLU A 136 -11.42 -22.23 5.26
C GLU A 136 -11.92 -22.95 4.00
N TYR A 137 -12.61 -24.08 4.20
CA TYR A 137 -13.20 -24.87 3.14
C TYR A 137 -14.48 -25.56 3.62
N THR A 138 -15.51 -25.59 2.77
CA THR A 138 -16.72 -26.37 3.00
C THR A 138 -17.06 -27.20 1.77
N GLY A 139 -17.41 -28.47 2.01
CA GLY A 139 -17.82 -29.43 0.99
C GLY A 139 -18.78 -30.45 1.56
N ARG A 140 -19.29 -31.35 0.71
CA ARG A 140 -20.34 -32.31 1.11
C ARG A 140 -19.91 -33.35 2.15
N ARG A 141 -18.62 -33.62 2.31
CA ARG A 141 -18.09 -34.67 3.20
C ARG A 141 -17.30 -34.10 4.37
N LEU A 142 -16.40 -33.17 4.07
CA LEU A 142 -15.42 -32.67 5.03
C LEU A 142 -15.33 -31.14 4.94
N ARG A 143 -15.26 -30.50 6.11
CA ARG A 143 -15.00 -29.07 6.25
C ARG A 143 -13.62 -28.86 6.85
N LEU A 144 -12.96 -27.79 6.43
CA LEU A 144 -11.68 -27.33 6.98
C LEU A 144 -11.90 -26.02 7.71
N TYR A 145 -11.34 -25.93 8.90
CA TYR A 145 -11.33 -24.73 9.70
C TYR A 145 -9.91 -24.36 10.12
N GLY A 146 -9.68 -23.07 10.32
CA GLY A 146 -8.44 -22.49 10.82
C GLY A 146 -8.63 -21.83 12.17
N TYR A 147 -7.62 -21.99 13.02
CA TYR A 147 -7.48 -21.28 14.29
C TYR A 147 -6.05 -20.82 14.49
N GLN A 148 -5.85 -19.51 14.63
CA GLN A 148 -4.56 -18.93 14.91
C GLN A 148 -4.62 -18.16 16.23
N ASP A 149 -3.66 -18.43 17.10
CA ASP A 149 -3.41 -17.67 18.32
C ASP A 149 -1.95 -17.20 18.36
N ARG A 150 -1.49 -16.73 19.52
CA ARG A 150 -0.10 -16.30 19.72
C ARG A 150 0.91 -17.44 19.65
N LEU A 151 0.45 -18.69 19.82
CA LEU A 151 1.32 -19.85 19.89
C LEU A 151 1.58 -20.42 18.51
N LYS A 152 0.51 -20.74 17.77
CA LYS A 152 0.59 -21.29 16.41
C LYS A 152 -0.74 -21.25 15.67
N THR A 153 -0.68 -21.53 14.37
CA THR A 153 -1.85 -21.84 13.55
C THR A 153 -2.15 -23.34 13.62
N ARG A 154 -3.41 -23.68 13.84
CA ARG A 154 -3.96 -25.04 13.88
C ARG A 154 -5.07 -25.14 12.84
N TYR A 155 -5.15 -26.26 12.16
CA TYR A 155 -6.27 -26.58 11.30
C TYR A 155 -7.11 -27.67 11.92
N TYR A 156 -8.43 -27.53 11.83
CA TYR A 156 -9.39 -28.50 12.30
C TYR A 156 -10.21 -29.01 11.14
N MET A 157 -10.58 -30.28 11.19
CA MET A 157 -11.50 -30.89 10.26
C MET A 157 -12.78 -31.31 10.98
N ARG A 158 -13.90 -31.25 10.25
CA ARG A 158 -15.20 -31.75 10.73
C ARG A 158 -15.88 -32.53 9.62
N GLU A 159 -16.20 -33.79 9.88
CA GLU A 159 -17.07 -34.60 9.01
C GLU A 159 -18.49 -34.02 9.04
N LYS A 160 -19.23 -34.06 7.93
CA LYS A 160 -20.53 -33.37 7.79
C LYS A 160 -21.52 -33.67 8.92
N GLU A 161 -21.65 -34.94 9.30
CA GLU A 161 -22.61 -35.44 10.30
C GLU A 161 -22.01 -35.54 11.71
N SER A 162 -20.75 -35.10 11.90
CA SER A 162 -20.07 -35.15 13.19
C SER A 162 -20.09 -33.79 13.88
N PRO A 163 -20.48 -33.71 15.16
CA PRO A 163 -20.31 -32.50 15.96
C PRO A 163 -18.86 -32.30 16.41
N VAL A 164 -17.98 -33.29 16.19
CA VAL A 164 -16.61 -33.31 16.71
C VAL A 164 -15.66 -32.65 15.72
N TYR A 165 -14.89 -31.69 16.23
CA TYR A 165 -13.79 -31.07 15.53
C TYR A 165 -12.49 -31.78 15.89
N THR A 166 -11.76 -32.23 14.87
CA THR A 166 -10.49 -32.93 15.06
C THR A 166 -9.36 -32.05 14.56
N GLU A 167 -8.38 -31.77 15.42
CA GLU A 167 -7.17 -31.06 15.02
C GLU A 167 -6.36 -31.92 14.04
N LEU A 168 -5.96 -31.33 12.91
CA LEU A 168 -4.98 -31.89 11.99
C LEU A 168 -3.60 -31.74 12.63
N ALA A 169 -3.07 -32.81 13.21
CA ALA A 169 -1.87 -32.74 14.05
C ALA A 169 -0.60 -32.52 13.23
N TYR A 170 0.13 -31.45 13.55
CA TYR A 170 1.43 -31.12 13.01
C TYR A 170 2.33 -30.65 14.12
N ARG A 171 3.51 -31.26 14.25
CA ARG A 171 4.46 -30.94 15.34
C ARG A 171 5.88 -30.83 14.80
N ARG A 172 6.67 -29.98 15.45
CA ARG A 172 8.11 -29.88 15.22
C ARG A 172 8.80 -29.87 16.57
N TYR A 173 9.86 -30.66 16.70
CA TYR A 173 10.60 -30.77 17.95
C TYR A 173 12.01 -31.28 17.69
N TYR A 174 12.90 -31.09 18.66
CA TYR A 174 14.25 -31.65 18.61
C TYR A 174 14.30 -33.04 19.24
N THR A 175 15.13 -33.91 18.70
CA THR A 175 15.56 -35.15 19.35
C THR A 175 17.07 -35.16 19.46
N ASP A 176 17.60 -35.92 20.42
CA ASP A 176 19.03 -36.16 20.52
C ASP A 176 19.50 -37.01 19.32
N GLY A 177 20.51 -36.49 18.61
CA GLY A 177 21.17 -37.20 17.53
C GLY A 177 22.34 -38.06 18.03
N ALA A 178 22.80 -38.99 17.20
CA ALA A 178 23.87 -39.94 17.51
C ALA A 178 25.21 -39.31 17.93
N SER A 179 25.42 -38.02 17.67
CA SER A 179 26.65 -37.27 17.99
C SER A 179 26.43 -36.14 19.00
N GLY A 180 25.32 -36.14 19.75
CA GLY A 180 24.96 -35.06 20.68
C GLY A 180 24.39 -33.80 20.01
N ALA A 181 24.33 -33.77 18.68
CA ALA A 181 23.67 -32.70 17.93
C ALA A 181 22.14 -32.85 17.97
N ARG A 182 21.43 -31.73 18.15
CA ARG A 182 19.95 -31.70 18.06
C ARG A 182 19.50 -31.95 16.62
N LYS A 183 18.68 -32.97 16.41
CA LYS A 183 18.05 -33.26 15.12
C LYS A 183 16.61 -32.75 15.12
N LEU A 184 16.25 -31.90 14.16
CA LEU A 184 14.86 -31.47 13.97
C LEU A 184 14.03 -32.63 13.43
N VAL A 185 12.94 -32.95 14.13
CA VAL A 185 11.91 -33.89 13.70
C VAL A 185 10.67 -33.10 13.35
N THR A 186 10.06 -33.42 12.21
CA THR A 186 8.76 -32.89 11.81
C THR A 186 7.77 -34.03 11.70
N ASP A 187 6.74 -34.01 12.54
CA ASP A 187 5.67 -34.99 12.59
C ASP A 187 4.50 -34.50 11.72
N TYR A 188 4.25 -35.23 10.63
CA TYR A 188 3.20 -34.97 9.66
C TYR A 188 1.94 -35.82 9.90
N HIS A 189 1.62 -36.16 11.16
CA HIS A 189 0.49 -37.03 11.52
C HIS A 189 -0.85 -36.66 10.87
N TYR A 190 -1.09 -35.38 10.58
CA TYR A 190 -2.27 -34.94 9.82
C TYR A 190 -2.46 -35.67 8.48
N ARG A 191 -1.38 -36.12 7.82
CA ARG A 191 -1.45 -36.88 6.56
C ARG A 191 -2.10 -38.23 6.78
N GLU A 192 -1.74 -38.91 7.86
CA GLU A 192 -2.35 -40.18 8.27
C GLU A 192 -3.82 -39.96 8.62
N GLN A 193 -4.15 -38.92 9.40
CA GLN A 193 -5.53 -38.56 9.75
C GLN A 193 -6.41 -38.36 8.50
N LEU A 194 -5.89 -37.65 7.48
CA LEU A 194 -6.59 -37.43 6.22
C LEU A 194 -6.73 -38.71 5.39
N MET A 195 -5.71 -39.57 5.35
CA MET A 195 -5.78 -40.88 4.71
C MET A 195 -6.80 -41.80 5.38
N THR A 196 -6.89 -41.79 6.71
CA THR A 196 -7.87 -42.58 7.46
C THR A 196 -9.30 -42.18 7.09
N ILE A 197 -9.58 -40.87 6.98
CA ILE A 197 -10.91 -40.39 6.57
C ILE A 197 -11.18 -40.76 5.11
N ALA A 198 -10.20 -40.57 4.23
CA ALA A 198 -10.32 -40.91 2.83
C ALA A 198 -10.65 -42.40 2.59
N GLY A 199 -10.06 -43.30 3.39
CA GLY A 199 -10.35 -44.73 3.34
C GLY A 199 -11.81 -45.10 3.64
N LYS A 200 -12.56 -44.24 4.35
CA LYS A 200 -14.00 -44.43 4.60
C LYS A 200 -14.87 -44.08 3.39
N ILE A 201 -14.31 -43.40 2.39
CA ILE A 201 -15.06 -42.82 1.27
C ILE A 201 -15.01 -43.74 0.06
N ARG A 202 -16.17 -44.29 -0.31
CA ARG A 202 -16.29 -45.14 -1.52
C ARG A 202 -16.00 -44.34 -2.79
N GLY A 203 -15.19 -44.92 -3.68
CA GLY A 203 -14.88 -44.37 -5.00
C GLY A 203 -13.86 -43.22 -5.01
N LEU A 204 -13.23 -42.91 -3.88
CA LEU A 204 -12.14 -41.93 -3.82
C LEU A 204 -10.82 -42.58 -4.29
N ASN A 205 -10.09 -41.92 -5.17
CA ASN A 205 -8.76 -42.38 -5.60
C ASN A 205 -7.73 -42.12 -4.48
N THR A 206 -7.53 -43.11 -3.62
CA THR A 206 -6.62 -43.03 -2.47
C THR A 206 -5.14 -43.02 -2.88
N ALA A 207 -4.79 -43.56 -4.06
CA ALA A 207 -3.42 -43.51 -4.58
C ALA A 207 -3.02 -42.06 -4.92
N THR A 208 -3.86 -41.36 -5.70
CA THR A 208 -3.62 -39.95 -6.02
C THR A 208 -3.63 -39.06 -4.77
N LEU A 209 -4.51 -39.34 -3.81
CA LEU A 209 -4.52 -38.60 -2.54
C LEU A 209 -3.21 -38.79 -1.76
N SER A 210 -2.66 -40.00 -1.72
CA SER A 210 -1.40 -40.31 -1.05
C SER A 210 -0.24 -39.50 -1.64
N GLU A 211 -0.14 -39.44 -2.98
CA GLU A 211 0.86 -38.63 -3.69
C GLU A 211 0.70 -37.13 -3.39
N MET A 212 -0.55 -36.63 -3.38
CA MET A 212 -0.84 -35.24 -3.01
C MET A 212 -0.40 -34.94 -1.57
N LEU A 213 -0.70 -35.84 -0.62
CA LEU A 213 -0.35 -35.65 0.78
C LEU A 213 1.15 -35.64 1.02
N TYR A 214 1.94 -36.42 0.27
CA TYR A 214 3.39 -36.45 0.41
C TYR A 214 4.05 -35.06 0.19
N THR A 215 3.51 -34.29 -0.74
CA THR A 215 3.97 -32.93 -1.09
C THR A 215 3.16 -31.82 -0.44
N THR A 216 2.12 -32.17 0.34
CA THR A 216 1.27 -31.19 1.01
C THR A 216 2.01 -30.56 2.18
N GLU A 217 2.08 -29.24 2.19
CA GLU A 217 2.53 -28.46 3.34
C GLU A 217 1.39 -28.25 4.33
N TYR A 218 1.73 -28.02 5.60
CA TYR A 218 0.75 -27.69 6.65
C TYR A 218 0.32 -26.21 6.55
N SER A 219 -0.40 -25.87 5.49
CA SER A 219 -0.89 -24.52 5.20
C SER A 219 -2.33 -24.53 4.69
N GLU A 220 -3.08 -23.45 4.92
CA GLU A 220 -4.48 -23.28 4.51
C GLU A 220 -4.69 -23.66 3.04
N LYS A 221 -3.82 -23.14 2.16
CA LYS A 221 -3.90 -23.38 0.72
C LYS A 221 -3.66 -24.85 0.36
N SER A 222 -2.65 -25.48 0.95
CA SER A 222 -2.30 -26.87 0.63
C SER A 222 -3.30 -27.85 1.21
N LEU A 223 -3.70 -27.68 2.48
CA LEU A 223 -4.76 -28.47 3.10
C LEU A 223 -6.10 -28.25 2.40
N GLY A 224 -6.44 -27.01 2.03
CA GLY A 224 -7.66 -26.71 1.28
C GLY A 224 -7.76 -27.47 -0.05
N ARG A 225 -6.63 -27.67 -0.77
CA ARG A 225 -6.60 -28.51 -1.99
C ARG A 225 -6.86 -29.97 -1.69
N VAL A 226 -6.27 -30.51 -0.62
CA VAL A 226 -6.49 -31.90 -0.20
C VAL A 226 -7.96 -32.12 0.20
N ILE A 227 -8.51 -31.22 1.00
CA ILE A 227 -9.91 -31.28 1.43
C ILE A 227 -10.85 -31.14 0.22
N ALA A 228 -10.51 -30.30 -0.76
CA ALA A 228 -11.26 -30.21 -2.01
C ALA A 228 -11.25 -31.53 -2.78
N PHE A 229 -10.09 -32.19 -2.88
CA PHE A 229 -9.98 -33.51 -3.51
C PHE A 229 -10.83 -34.57 -2.80
N ILE A 230 -10.78 -34.62 -1.46
CA ILE A 230 -11.60 -35.53 -0.64
C ILE A 230 -13.10 -35.30 -0.87
N ASN A 231 -13.50 -34.05 -1.06
CA ASN A 231 -14.87 -33.65 -1.41
C ASN A 231 -15.21 -33.85 -2.90
N GLY A 232 -14.37 -34.48 -3.70
CA GLY A 232 -14.64 -34.74 -5.13
C GLY A 232 -14.39 -33.55 -6.05
N ASN A 233 -13.47 -32.65 -5.68
CA ASN A 233 -13.16 -31.40 -6.39
C ASN A 233 -14.36 -30.47 -6.57
N GLU A 234 -15.33 -30.55 -5.66
CA GLU A 234 -16.41 -29.59 -5.58
C GLU A 234 -15.83 -28.19 -5.41
N LYS A 235 -16.39 -27.22 -6.16
CA LYS A 235 -16.08 -25.81 -5.93
C LYS A 235 -16.46 -25.53 -4.47
N PRO A 236 -15.52 -25.09 -3.62
CA PRO A 236 -15.88 -24.74 -2.26
C PRO A 236 -17.02 -23.72 -2.29
N VAL A 237 -18.02 -23.90 -1.43
CA VAL A 237 -18.93 -22.80 -1.08
C VAL A 237 -18.15 -21.87 -0.15
N ARG A 238 -17.11 -21.23 -0.70
CA ARG A 238 -16.14 -20.48 0.08
C ARG A 238 -16.81 -19.25 0.68
N ALA A 239 -16.51 -18.98 1.95
CA ALA A 239 -16.41 -17.62 2.43
C ALA A 239 -15.35 -16.92 1.53
N SER A 240 -15.75 -15.79 0.95
CA SER A 240 -15.12 -15.01 -0.12
C SER A 240 -13.65 -15.27 -0.49
N ARG A 241 -13.40 -15.29 -1.81
CA ARG A 241 -12.10 -15.20 -2.46
C ARG A 241 -11.18 -14.16 -1.77
N ALA A 242 -9.98 -14.57 -1.38
CA ALA A 242 -8.92 -13.65 -0.97
C ALA A 242 -8.75 -12.58 -2.08
N LYS A 243 -9.00 -11.31 -1.74
CA LYS A 243 -8.81 -10.20 -2.68
C LYS A 243 -7.33 -10.09 -3.05
N SER A 244 -7.05 -9.75 -4.31
CA SER A 244 -5.69 -9.50 -4.78
C SER A 244 -5.00 -8.46 -3.90
N LYS A 245 -3.76 -8.72 -3.50
CA LYS A 245 -2.88 -7.74 -2.84
C LYS A 245 -2.30 -6.72 -3.82
N TRP A 246 -2.61 -6.85 -5.11
CA TRP A 246 -2.07 -6.05 -6.20
C TRP A 246 -3.22 -5.31 -6.88
N GLU A 247 -3.04 -4.02 -7.09
CA GLU A 247 -3.97 -3.16 -7.82
C GLU A 247 -3.19 -2.33 -8.83
N TYR A 248 -3.51 -2.43 -10.11
CA TYR A 248 -2.82 -1.71 -11.17
C TYR A 248 -3.48 -0.36 -11.40
N TYR A 249 -2.73 0.62 -11.93
CA TYR A 249 -3.33 1.88 -12.36
C TYR A 249 -2.63 2.49 -13.56
N ALA A 250 -3.37 3.36 -14.25
CA ALA A 250 -2.85 4.26 -15.27
C ALA A 250 -3.48 5.64 -15.08
N GLY A 251 -2.77 6.71 -15.44
CA GLY A 251 -3.24 8.06 -15.19
C GLY A 251 -2.59 9.14 -16.02
N LEU A 252 -3.21 10.31 -15.94
CA LEU A 252 -2.81 11.54 -16.61
C LEU A 252 -2.58 12.62 -15.56
N ALA A 253 -1.58 13.47 -15.79
CA ALA A 253 -1.27 14.58 -14.91
C ALA A 253 -0.91 15.85 -15.70
N LEU A 254 -1.13 17.00 -15.07
CA LEU A 254 -0.52 18.26 -15.46
C LEU A 254 0.65 18.53 -14.52
N THR A 255 1.84 18.73 -15.08
CA THR A 255 3.08 19.02 -14.34
C THR A 255 3.41 20.49 -14.47
N GLY A 256 3.38 21.20 -13.34
CA GLY A 256 3.87 22.57 -13.22
C GLY A 256 5.32 22.57 -12.75
N SER A 257 6.23 23.18 -13.50
CA SER A 257 7.67 23.18 -13.20
C SER A 257 8.30 24.57 -13.33
N ARG A 258 9.25 24.87 -12.44
CA ARG A 258 10.08 26.07 -12.49
C ARG A 258 11.54 25.72 -12.24
N ALA A 259 12.42 26.15 -13.15
CA ALA A 259 13.86 25.99 -13.01
C ALA A 259 14.48 27.23 -12.34
N SER A 260 15.52 27.06 -11.54
CA SER A 260 16.21 28.16 -10.87
C SER A 260 17.68 27.85 -10.66
N TYR A 261 18.51 28.89 -10.73
CA TYR A 261 19.90 28.84 -10.32
C TYR A 261 20.05 29.14 -8.83
N SER A 262 21.04 28.53 -8.20
CA SER A 262 21.53 28.85 -6.86
C SER A 262 23.05 28.99 -6.86
N GLY A 263 23.63 29.71 -5.89
CA GLY A 263 25.07 29.96 -5.80
C GLY A 263 25.46 31.34 -6.32
N THR A 264 26.69 31.48 -6.83
CA THR A 264 27.27 32.76 -7.26
C THR A 264 26.97 33.14 -8.70
N HIS A 265 26.33 32.25 -9.47
CA HIS A 265 26.02 32.48 -10.88
C HIS A 265 25.10 33.69 -11.10
N GLU A 266 25.26 34.40 -12.21
CA GLU A 266 24.53 35.65 -12.46
C GLU A 266 23.00 35.46 -12.53
N LEU A 267 22.55 34.30 -13.00
CA LEU A 267 21.15 33.87 -13.02
C LEU A 267 20.59 33.43 -11.65
N ALA A 268 21.41 33.30 -10.61
CA ALA A 268 20.92 33.00 -9.26
C ALA A 268 20.27 34.24 -8.59
N ASN A 269 20.66 35.44 -9.02
CA ASN A 269 20.25 36.70 -8.41
C ASN A 269 19.35 37.52 -9.34
N ASN A 270 18.10 37.77 -8.91
CA ASN A 270 17.09 38.58 -9.62
C ASN A 270 16.75 38.10 -11.04
N ALA A 271 16.99 36.83 -11.36
CA ALA A 271 16.48 36.24 -12.59
C ALA A 271 14.99 35.90 -12.46
N SER A 272 14.25 36.12 -13.54
CA SER A 272 12.88 35.67 -13.70
C SER A 272 12.87 34.24 -14.26
N SER A 273 11.98 33.39 -13.76
CA SER A 273 11.81 32.03 -14.25
C SER A 273 10.35 31.72 -14.57
N ARG A 274 10.10 31.32 -15.82
CA ARG A 274 8.75 31.04 -16.32
C ARG A 274 8.24 29.71 -15.75
N LEU A 275 6.97 29.68 -15.35
CA LEU A 275 6.28 28.44 -15.00
C LEU A 275 5.91 27.71 -16.31
N SER A 276 6.34 26.46 -16.44
CA SER A 276 5.90 25.54 -17.48
C SER A 276 4.79 24.65 -16.95
N CYS A 277 3.72 24.46 -17.72
CA CYS A 277 2.61 23.57 -17.39
C CYS A 277 2.38 22.62 -18.55
N LEU A 278 2.83 21.37 -18.42
CA LEU A 278 2.81 20.39 -19.50
C LEU A 278 2.18 19.08 -19.04
N PRO A 279 1.59 18.29 -19.96
CA PRO A 279 1.00 17.01 -19.61
C PRO A 279 2.09 15.99 -19.22
N GLY A 280 1.67 15.02 -18.43
CA GLY A 280 2.43 13.83 -18.06
C GLY A 280 1.51 12.62 -17.97
N VAL A 281 2.11 11.44 -18.07
CA VAL A 281 1.40 10.16 -17.96
C VAL A 281 2.10 9.29 -16.93
N SER A 282 1.33 8.44 -16.26
CA SER A 282 1.86 7.53 -15.24
C SER A 282 1.15 6.19 -15.27
N ALA A 283 1.87 5.13 -14.96
CA ALA A 283 1.30 3.80 -14.74
C ALA A 283 2.07 3.09 -13.62
N GLY A 284 1.42 2.16 -12.94
CA GLY A 284 2.06 1.50 -11.81
C GLY A 284 1.22 0.42 -11.16
N VAL A 285 1.71 -0.04 -10.01
CA VAL A 285 1.10 -1.08 -9.18
C VAL A 285 1.13 -0.71 -7.71
N ASP A 286 0.02 -0.96 -7.03
CA ASP A 286 -0.18 -0.82 -5.61
C ASP A 286 -0.11 -2.17 -4.93
N PHE A 287 0.83 -2.28 -4.00
CA PHE A 287 1.00 -3.38 -3.07
C PHE A 287 0.22 -3.06 -1.81
N LEU A 288 -0.94 -3.70 -1.67
CA LEU A 288 -1.84 -3.50 -0.54
C LEU A 288 -1.33 -4.33 0.64
N ALA A 289 -0.97 -3.68 1.75
CA ALA A 289 -0.67 -4.38 3.00
C ALA A 289 -1.87 -5.26 3.41
N ASN A 290 -3.07 -4.76 3.10
CA ASN A 290 -4.34 -5.39 3.37
C ASN A 290 -5.32 -5.09 2.22
N PRO A 291 -5.84 -6.10 1.50
CA PRO A 291 -6.65 -5.88 0.31
C PRO A 291 -8.13 -5.55 0.58
N TYR A 292 -8.63 -5.73 1.81
CA TYR A 292 -10.02 -5.46 2.17
C TYR A 292 -10.22 -4.01 2.63
N VAL A 293 -9.38 -3.55 3.56
CA VAL A 293 -9.42 -2.17 4.04
C VAL A 293 -8.60 -1.27 3.12
N LYS A 294 -7.45 -1.74 2.60
CA LYS A 294 -6.50 -0.93 1.82
C LYS A 294 -6.03 0.30 2.60
N LYS A 295 -5.75 0.17 3.90
CA LYS A 295 -5.35 1.32 4.75
C LYS A 295 -3.94 1.82 4.41
N VAL A 296 -3.04 0.87 4.23
CA VAL A 296 -1.63 1.08 3.94
C VAL A 296 -1.33 0.38 2.63
N LEU A 297 -0.64 1.08 1.73
CA LEU A 297 -0.15 0.50 0.49
C LEU A 297 1.22 1.07 0.13
N VAL A 298 2.00 0.27 -0.58
CA VAL A 298 3.22 0.70 -1.25
C VAL A 298 2.89 0.81 -2.73
N ARG A 299 3.16 1.95 -3.35
CA ARG A 299 2.94 2.20 -4.77
C ARG A 299 4.27 2.22 -5.49
N LEU A 300 4.37 1.49 -6.59
CA LEU A 300 5.48 1.59 -7.54
C LEU A 300 4.96 2.34 -8.78
N ASP A 301 5.41 3.59 -8.96
CA ASP A 301 4.99 4.48 -10.05
C ASP A 301 6.08 4.60 -11.12
N LEU A 302 5.70 4.42 -12.38
CA LEU A 302 6.49 4.83 -13.54
C LEU A 302 5.79 6.03 -14.21
N SER A 303 6.46 7.17 -14.29
CA SER A 303 5.89 8.39 -14.89
C SER A 303 6.78 9.03 -15.94
N LEU A 304 6.13 9.59 -16.97
CA LEU A 304 6.72 10.39 -18.02
C LEU A 304 6.19 11.82 -17.89
N SER A 305 7.08 12.81 -17.91
CA SER A 305 6.71 14.23 -17.77
C SER A 305 7.62 15.13 -18.60
N MET A 306 7.11 16.30 -18.96
CA MET A 306 7.85 17.29 -19.73
C MET A 306 7.94 18.61 -18.96
N ALA A 307 9.03 19.35 -19.15
CA ALA A 307 9.20 20.69 -18.62
C ALA A 307 9.90 21.60 -19.63
N GLN A 308 9.44 22.84 -19.73
CA GLN A 308 10.10 23.90 -20.48
C GLN A 308 10.63 24.95 -19.51
N ALA A 309 11.95 25.12 -19.48
CA ALA A 309 12.61 26.10 -18.64
C ALA A 309 12.99 27.34 -19.47
N ASP A 310 12.65 28.52 -18.94
CA ASP A 310 13.11 29.81 -19.46
C ASP A 310 13.46 30.71 -18.27
N ILE A 311 14.77 30.84 -18.03
CA ILE A 311 15.33 31.63 -16.95
C ILE A 311 16.01 32.83 -17.59
N SER A 312 15.65 34.04 -17.22
CA SER A 312 16.20 35.24 -17.84
C SER A 312 16.36 36.40 -16.87
N LYS A 313 17.42 37.18 -17.08
CA LYS A 313 17.76 38.37 -16.31
C LYS A 313 18.18 39.49 -17.28
N PRO A 314 17.61 40.70 -17.18
CA PRO A 314 18.08 41.83 -17.97
C PRO A 314 19.49 42.26 -17.53
N MET A 315 20.30 42.74 -18.48
CA MET A 315 21.66 43.26 -18.29
C MET A 315 21.85 44.59 -18.99
N GLY A 316 22.90 45.32 -18.59
CA GLY A 316 23.32 46.59 -19.19
C GLY A 316 22.79 47.82 -18.45
N ILE A 317 23.45 48.96 -18.65
CA ILE A 317 23.16 50.24 -17.97
C ILE A 317 21.77 50.77 -18.34
N ASP A 318 21.32 50.52 -19.58
CA ASP A 318 20.00 50.94 -20.09
C ASP A 318 19.00 49.77 -20.28
N GLY A 319 19.32 48.57 -19.78
CA GLY A 319 18.47 47.37 -19.97
C GLY A 319 18.50 46.76 -21.38
N ASN A 320 19.43 47.18 -22.25
CA ASN A 320 19.56 46.72 -23.63
C ASN A 320 20.22 45.33 -23.81
N GLY A 321 20.40 44.57 -22.73
CA GLY A 321 20.99 43.24 -22.74
C GLY A 321 20.23 42.22 -21.88
N TYR A 322 20.61 40.95 -21.97
CA TYR A 322 20.08 39.86 -21.14
C TYR A 322 21.09 38.74 -20.95
N ILE A 323 20.90 37.98 -19.88
CA ILE A 323 21.39 36.61 -19.71
C ILE A 323 20.18 35.71 -19.68
N LYS A 324 20.27 34.58 -20.38
CA LYS A 324 19.14 33.68 -20.52
C LYS A 324 19.58 32.25 -20.67
N HIS A 325 18.91 31.34 -19.96
CA HIS A 325 19.06 29.91 -20.12
C HIS A 325 17.71 29.30 -20.44
N ARG A 326 17.63 28.62 -21.59
CA ARG A 326 16.46 27.85 -22.00
C ARG A 326 16.84 26.40 -22.18
N PHE A 327 15.94 25.50 -21.78
CA PHE A 327 16.05 24.08 -22.08
C PHE A 327 14.70 23.39 -21.94
N ASP A 328 14.50 22.34 -22.73
CA ASP A 328 13.38 21.42 -22.60
C ASP A 328 13.88 20.14 -21.93
N GLN A 329 13.08 19.60 -21.02
CA GLN A 329 13.37 18.37 -20.29
C GLN A 329 12.28 17.34 -20.52
N TYR A 330 12.67 16.14 -20.94
CA TYR A 330 11.84 14.95 -20.98
C TYR A 330 12.28 14.03 -19.85
N ASN A 331 11.40 13.78 -18.88
CA ASN A 331 11.74 13.12 -17.64
C ASN A 331 10.98 11.81 -17.48
N ILE A 332 11.73 10.72 -17.28
CA ILE A 332 11.24 9.40 -16.88
C ILE A 332 11.52 9.24 -15.39
N ALA A 333 10.54 8.85 -14.60
CA ALA A 333 10.68 8.68 -13.16
C ALA A 333 10.16 7.32 -12.70
N LEU A 334 10.97 6.60 -11.92
CA LEU A 334 10.55 5.41 -11.16
C LEU A 334 10.46 5.78 -9.69
N SER A 335 9.29 5.62 -9.07
CA SER A 335 9.03 6.14 -7.72
C SER A 335 8.32 5.13 -6.82
N PRO A 336 9.05 4.42 -5.93
CA PRO A 336 8.42 3.71 -4.81
C PRO A 336 7.90 4.72 -3.77
N MET A 337 6.62 4.61 -3.41
CA MET A 337 5.95 5.49 -2.45
C MET A 337 5.19 4.70 -1.40
N PHE A 338 5.25 5.13 -0.14
CA PHE A 338 4.36 4.66 0.92
C PHE A 338 3.13 5.57 0.97
N ILE A 339 1.93 4.97 0.95
CA ILE A 339 0.66 5.70 0.97
C ILE A 339 -0.20 5.18 2.12
N TYR A 340 -0.73 6.13 2.90
CA TYR A 340 -1.63 5.90 4.02
C TYR A 340 -2.99 6.57 3.74
N ASN A 341 -4.05 5.77 3.71
CA ASN A 341 -5.42 6.26 3.63
C ASN A 341 -5.87 6.76 5.00
N LEU A 342 -5.71 8.07 5.22
CA LEU A 342 -6.17 8.80 6.40
C LEU A 342 -7.67 8.67 6.64
N TYR A 343 -8.48 8.65 5.58
CA TYR A 343 -9.92 8.37 5.62
C TYR A 343 -10.19 7.22 4.67
N ASN A 344 -10.98 6.23 5.09
CA ASN A 344 -11.04 4.97 4.36
C ASN A 344 -12.44 4.33 4.39
N LYS A 345 -13.38 4.93 3.64
CA LYS A 345 -14.70 4.34 3.38
C LYS A 345 -14.79 3.83 1.94
N GLU A 346 -15.82 3.06 1.63
CA GLU A 346 -15.96 2.46 0.29
C GLU A 346 -16.11 3.49 -0.82
N GLN A 347 -16.84 4.59 -0.56
CA GLN A 347 -17.13 5.62 -1.55
C GLN A 347 -16.03 6.69 -1.66
N LEU A 348 -15.31 6.95 -0.56
CA LEU A 348 -14.31 8.00 -0.47
C LEU A 348 -13.15 7.54 0.41
N LYS A 349 -11.94 7.72 -0.09
CA LYS A 349 -10.70 7.64 0.69
C LYS A 349 -9.91 8.92 0.56
N LEU A 350 -9.30 9.37 1.64
CA LEU A 350 -8.33 10.47 1.63
C LEU A 350 -6.98 9.88 1.98
N ASN A 351 -5.95 10.20 1.22
CA ASN A 351 -4.62 9.63 1.40
C ASN A 351 -3.51 10.68 1.44
N LEU A 352 -2.45 10.32 2.15
CA LEU A 352 -1.15 10.98 2.09
C LEU A 352 -0.09 9.95 1.76
N GLY A 353 0.94 10.36 1.05
CA GLY A 353 2.08 9.51 0.79
C GLY A 353 3.37 10.27 0.61
N ALA A 354 4.47 9.55 0.79
CA ALA A 354 5.82 10.03 0.53
C ALA A 354 6.66 8.88 -0.02
N GLY A 355 7.69 9.20 -0.80
CA GLY A 355 8.54 8.17 -1.37
C GLY A 355 9.89 8.67 -1.83
N LEU A 356 10.54 7.83 -2.63
CA LEU A 356 11.76 8.16 -3.35
C LEU A 356 11.43 8.18 -4.84
N SER A 357 12.12 9.01 -5.60
CA SER A 357 11.96 9.12 -7.04
C SER A 357 13.32 9.12 -7.72
N PHE A 358 13.54 8.13 -8.56
CA PHE A 358 14.71 8.01 -9.43
C PHE A 358 14.34 8.59 -10.78
N ASN A 359 14.97 9.70 -11.15
CA ASN A 359 14.62 10.45 -12.35
C ASN A 359 15.74 10.36 -13.37
N TYR A 360 15.38 10.14 -14.63
CA TYR A 360 16.25 10.21 -15.78
C TYR A 360 15.69 11.20 -16.79
N ALA A 361 16.51 12.18 -17.18
CA ALA A 361 16.14 13.33 -17.95
C ALA A 361 16.96 13.41 -19.24
N ILE A 362 16.27 13.68 -20.34
CA ILE A 362 16.87 14.03 -21.62
C ILE A 362 16.60 15.51 -21.85
N TYR A 363 17.66 16.27 -22.16
CA TYR A 363 17.57 17.70 -22.38
C TYR A 363 17.71 18.02 -23.87
N SER A 364 16.88 18.94 -24.35
CA SER A 364 16.96 19.48 -25.71
C SER A 364 16.80 21.00 -25.67
N ASN A 365 17.13 21.69 -26.76
CA ASN A 365 17.08 23.16 -26.82
C ASN A 365 17.82 23.86 -25.66
N ASN A 366 18.87 23.21 -25.15
CA ASN A 366 19.66 23.67 -24.01
C ASN A 366 20.65 24.73 -24.45
N VAL A 367 20.27 25.99 -24.25
CA VAL A 367 20.98 27.16 -24.74
C VAL A 367 21.10 28.19 -23.63
N TYR A 368 22.34 28.46 -23.22
CA TYR A 368 22.72 29.63 -22.45
C TYR A 368 23.14 30.74 -23.43
N GLU A 369 22.60 31.93 -23.25
CA GLU A 369 22.80 33.08 -24.11
C GLU A 369 23.01 34.34 -23.28
N GLN A 370 24.07 35.10 -23.58
CA GLN A 370 24.36 36.39 -22.98
C GLN A 370 24.55 37.44 -24.07
N LYS A 371 23.77 38.51 -23.99
CA LYS A 371 23.80 39.62 -24.96
C LYS A 371 23.84 40.96 -24.24
N TYR A 372 24.81 41.83 -24.53
CA TYR A 372 24.78 43.22 -24.07
C TYR A 372 25.66 44.13 -24.94
N ASN A 373 25.33 45.42 -24.95
CA ASN A 373 26.11 46.43 -25.66
C ASN A 373 27.20 47.00 -24.75
N LEU A 374 28.43 47.03 -25.24
CA LEU A 374 29.54 47.77 -24.63
C LEU A 374 29.38 49.24 -25.05
N GLY A 375 29.36 50.17 -24.10
CA GLY A 375 29.08 51.60 -24.32
C GLY A 375 30.16 52.36 -25.11
N GLY A 376 30.40 51.98 -26.36
CA GLY A 376 31.35 52.59 -27.29
C GLY A 376 31.09 52.15 -28.75
N PRO A 377 31.83 52.69 -29.74
CA PRO A 377 31.59 52.39 -31.15
C PRO A 377 31.93 50.94 -31.46
N GLY A 378 30.91 50.09 -31.67
CA GLY A 378 31.04 48.78 -32.30
C GLY A 378 31.10 47.53 -31.41
N GLY A 379 30.88 47.62 -30.09
CA GLY A 379 30.95 46.43 -29.22
C GLY A 379 29.59 45.84 -28.86
N SER A 380 29.12 44.80 -29.56
CA SER A 380 28.06 43.93 -29.04
C SER A 380 28.66 42.61 -28.59
N TYR A 381 28.48 42.24 -27.32
CA TYR A 381 28.84 40.91 -26.83
C TYR A 381 27.66 39.97 -27.07
N ASN A 382 27.90 38.87 -27.78
CA ASN A 382 26.93 37.79 -27.97
C ASN A 382 27.64 36.46 -27.73
N TYR A 383 27.26 35.80 -26.65
CA TYR A 383 27.81 34.51 -26.26
C TYR A 383 26.70 33.48 -26.17
N LYS A 384 26.97 32.30 -26.73
CA LYS A 384 26.02 31.20 -26.77
C LYS A 384 26.74 29.88 -26.51
N GLU A 385 26.31 29.15 -25.49
CA GLU A 385 26.87 27.84 -25.13
C GLU A 385 25.77 26.90 -24.63
N SER A 386 26.02 25.59 -24.67
CA SER A 386 25.19 24.59 -23.99
C SER A 386 25.70 24.32 -22.58
N VAL A 387 24.81 24.36 -21.59
CA VAL A 387 25.17 24.04 -20.19
C VAL A 387 25.19 22.53 -20.00
N LYS A 388 26.21 21.97 -19.35
CA LYS A 388 26.21 20.54 -19.01
C LYS A 388 25.13 20.27 -17.95
N MET A 389 24.17 19.40 -18.27
CA MET A 389 23.08 18.99 -17.39
C MET A 389 23.27 17.54 -16.93
N GLU A 390 22.96 17.25 -15.68
CA GLU A 390 22.96 15.90 -15.13
C GLU A 390 21.70 15.15 -15.57
N PRO A 391 21.84 13.99 -16.24
CA PRO A 391 20.70 13.22 -16.71
C PRO A 391 19.99 12.49 -15.57
N ALA A 392 20.67 12.15 -14.48
CA ALA A 392 20.10 11.38 -13.39
C ALA A 392 20.03 12.18 -12.09
N TRP A 393 18.91 12.13 -11.40
CA TRP A 393 18.74 12.81 -10.12
C TRP A 393 17.73 12.09 -9.20
N LEU A 394 17.87 12.31 -7.90
CA LEU A 394 16.97 11.80 -6.87
C LEU A 394 16.03 12.89 -6.38
N GLY A 395 14.79 12.51 -6.12
CA GLY A 395 13.79 13.39 -5.51
C GLY A 395 12.95 12.68 -4.45
N ILE A 396 12.29 13.48 -3.62
CA ILE A 396 11.31 12.99 -2.64
C ILE A 396 9.93 13.49 -3.06
N PRO A 397 9.10 12.65 -3.70
CA PRO A 397 7.71 12.98 -3.96
C PRO A 397 6.90 12.92 -2.66
N VAL A 398 6.16 13.98 -2.37
CA VAL A 398 5.13 14.02 -1.33
C VAL A 398 3.77 14.19 -2.01
N ARG A 399 2.79 13.40 -1.60
CA ARG A 399 1.49 13.26 -2.26
C ARG A 399 0.34 13.42 -1.28
N ALA A 400 -0.71 14.10 -1.72
CA ALA A 400 -2.03 14.06 -1.13
C ALA A 400 -3.06 13.69 -2.20
N GLY A 401 -3.99 12.81 -1.89
CA GLY A 401 -4.97 12.34 -2.87
C GLY A 401 -6.30 11.93 -2.27
N LEU A 402 -7.27 11.74 -3.15
CA LEU A 402 -8.62 11.29 -2.85
C LEU A 402 -9.04 10.20 -3.84
N ILE A 403 -9.54 9.08 -3.31
CA ILE A 403 -10.01 7.94 -4.09
C ILE A 403 -11.53 7.90 -4.03
N LEU A 404 -12.19 8.05 -5.18
CA LEU A 404 -13.63 8.03 -5.36
C LEU A 404 -14.07 6.68 -5.91
N ARG A 405 -15.07 6.06 -5.25
CA ARG A 405 -15.71 4.80 -5.65
C ARG A 405 -14.70 3.70 -6.02
N ARG A 406 -13.55 3.65 -5.33
CA ARG A 406 -12.45 2.68 -5.53
C ARG A 406 -11.72 2.71 -6.87
N HIS A 407 -12.11 3.55 -7.82
CA HIS A 407 -11.56 3.51 -9.18
C HIS A 407 -10.89 4.80 -9.63
N ILE A 408 -11.23 5.95 -9.03
CA ILE A 408 -10.73 7.24 -9.49
C ILE A 408 -9.91 7.87 -8.37
N ASP A 409 -8.61 8.01 -8.59
CA ASP A 409 -7.64 8.56 -7.63
C ASP A 409 -7.13 9.92 -8.12
N ILE A 410 -7.70 10.99 -7.57
CA ILE A 410 -7.33 12.38 -7.88
C ILE A 410 -6.27 12.82 -6.87
N TYR A 411 -5.17 13.41 -7.34
CA TYR A 411 -4.05 13.73 -6.46
C TYR A 411 -3.31 15.01 -6.82
N VAL A 412 -2.65 15.54 -5.80
CA VAL A 412 -1.60 16.56 -5.91
C VAL A 412 -0.31 15.97 -5.38
N GLN A 413 0.78 16.17 -6.12
CA GLN A 413 2.11 15.70 -5.76
C GLN A 413 3.10 16.86 -5.85
N TYR A 414 3.99 16.97 -4.90
CA TYR A 414 5.09 17.93 -4.88
C TYR A 414 6.41 17.18 -4.83
N HIS A 415 7.34 17.52 -5.72
CA HIS A 415 8.67 16.93 -5.72
C HIS A 415 9.63 17.82 -4.94
N VAL A 416 10.06 17.36 -3.77
CA VAL A 416 11.13 17.99 -3.01
C VAL A 416 12.45 17.65 -3.70
N ILE A 417 13.20 18.69 -4.09
CA ILE A 417 14.51 18.54 -4.72
C ILE A 417 15.51 18.06 -3.66
N THR A 418 16.12 16.89 -3.87
CA THR A 418 17.22 16.39 -3.04
C THR A 418 18.58 16.45 -3.74
N SER A 419 18.59 16.45 -5.08
CA SER A 419 19.79 16.69 -5.89
C SER A 419 19.48 17.64 -7.05
N THR A 420 20.46 18.42 -7.47
CA THR A 420 20.31 19.41 -8.54
C THR A 420 20.44 18.76 -9.92
N VAL A 421 19.81 19.34 -10.93
CA VAL A 421 19.87 18.87 -12.33
C VAL A 421 21.12 19.36 -13.06
N ALA A 422 21.89 20.25 -12.44
CA ALA A 422 23.27 20.53 -12.78
C ALA A 422 23.99 20.99 -11.50
N SER A 423 25.25 20.59 -11.34
CA SER A 423 26.10 21.00 -10.22
C SER A 423 27.47 21.40 -10.74
N PHE A 424 27.87 22.62 -10.42
CA PHE A 424 29.18 23.19 -10.72
C PHE A 424 29.88 23.54 -9.41
N ALA A 425 31.15 23.97 -9.48
CA ALA A 425 31.93 24.33 -8.29
C ALA A 425 31.30 25.48 -7.49
N ASP A 426 30.62 26.40 -8.16
CA ASP A 426 30.16 27.68 -7.60
C ASP A 426 28.63 27.89 -7.71
N HIS A 427 27.94 27.04 -8.47
CA HIS A 427 26.50 27.15 -8.68
C HIS A 427 25.82 25.82 -9.01
N SER A 428 24.49 25.80 -8.93
CA SER A 428 23.68 24.65 -9.30
C SER A 428 22.35 25.06 -9.88
N ILE A 429 21.75 24.15 -10.66
CA ILE A 429 20.45 24.34 -11.31
C ILE A 429 19.48 23.34 -10.69
N GLY A 430 18.38 23.83 -10.14
CA GLY A 430 17.31 23.02 -9.55
C GLY A 430 15.99 23.21 -10.29
N ILE A 431 15.16 22.18 -10.32
CA ILE A 431 13.82 22.23 -10.91
C ILE A 431 12.80 21.82 -9.85
N GLN A 432 11.97 22.79 -9.45
CA GLN A 432 10.85 22.53 -8.56
C GLN A 432 9.65 22.14 -9.41
N SER A 433 8.99 21.03 -9.07
CA SER A 433 7.80 20.60 -9.79
C SER A 433 6.66 20.18 -8.86
N PHE A 434 5.45 20.46 -9.30
CA PHE A 434 4.21 19.94 -8.72
C PHE A 434 3.38 19.29 -9.82
N ARG A 435 2.61 18.27 -9.45
CA ARG A 435 1.72 17.54 -10.36
C ARG A 435 0.31 17.55 -9.80
N VAL A 436 -0.67 17.73 -10.67
CA VAL A 436 -2.08 17.48 -10.38
C VAL A 436 -2.54 16.44 -11.37
N GLY A 437 -3.07 15.31 -10.90
CA GLY A 437 -3.37 14.18 -11.77
C GLY A 437 -4.56 13.35 -11.34
N VAL A 438 -4.96 12.47 -12.25
CA VAL A 438 -6.05 11.50 -12.07
C VAL A 438 -5.53 10.14 -12.51
N ASN A 439 -5.59 9.17 -11.60
CA ASN A 439 -5.30 7.77 -11.87
C ASN A 439 -6.60 6.97 -11.88
N TYR A 440 -6.71 6.04 -12.83
CA TYR A 440 -7.74 5.02 -12.87
C TYR A 440 -7.20 3.71 -12.29
N LEU A 441 -7.79 3.26 -11.19
CA LEU A 441 -7.43 2.02 -10.49
C LEU A 441 -8.19 0.84 -11.12
N LEU A 442 -7.42 -0.12 -11.63
CA LEU A 442 -7.90 -1.30 -12.32
C LEU A 442 -8.34 -2.37 -11.30
N PRO A 443 -9.48 -3.05 -11.54
CA PRO A 443 -10.07 -4.02 -10.62
C PRO A 443 -9.29 -5.33 -10.46
#